data_AF-A0A6A6ZW96-F1
#
_entry.id   AF-A0A6A6ZW96-F1
#
_cell.length_a   1.000
_cell.length_b   1.000
_cell.length_c   1.000
_cell.angle_alpha   90.00
_cell.angle_beta   90.00
_cell.angle_gamma   90.00
#
_symmetry.space_group_name_H-M   'P 1'
#
loop_
_entity.id
_entity.type
_entity.pdbx_description
1 polymer ?
#
loop_
_entity_poly.entity_id
_entity_poly.type
_entity_poly.pdbx_seq_one_letter_code
_entity_poly.pdbx_strand_id
1 'polypeptide(L)'
;SGYAKLRFCGERAAADSLEYFYIDTCCINKTTSDKLRTAINFMFRWYQRAACCYVYLTNVSVLEEVANPEAYRISWEQAFRHSRWFTRGWTLQELLA
;
A
#
# COMPACT_ATOMS: atom_id res chain seq x y z
N SER A 1 -4.35 -11.00 7.74
CA SER A 1 -3.81 -10.26 6.59
C SER A 1 -2.77 -9.20 6.97
N GLY A 2 -2.89 -8.52 8.13
CA GLY A 2 -1.96 -7.46 8.54
C GLY A 2 -0.48 -7.85 8.64
N TYR A 3 -0.18 -9.05 9.14
CA TYR A 3 1.20 -9.53 9.26
C TYR A 3 1.93 -9.66 7.92
N ALA A 4 1.24 -10.16 6.89
CA ALA A 4 1.82 -10.28 5.54
C ALA A 4 2.14 -8.91 4.94
N LYS A 5 1.26 -7.91 5.13
CA LYS A 5 1.49 -6.52 4.73
C LYS A 5 2.74 -5.95 5.42
N LEU A 6 2.90 -6.20 6.71
CA LEU A 6 4.05 -5.72 7.49
C LEU A 6 5.37 -6.34 7.02
N ARG A 7 5.39 -7.67 6.81
CA ARG A 7 6.54 -8.38 6.24
C ARG A 7 6.93 -7.83 4.88
N PHE A 8 5.95 -7.70 3.97
CA PHE A 8 6.16 -7.14 2.64
C PHE A 8 6.75 -5.72 2.68
N CYS A 9 6.20 -4.83 3.51
CA CYS A 9 6.72 -3.47 3.64
C CYS A 9 8.16 -3.45 4.19
N GLY A 10 8.48 -4.32 5.15
CA GLY A 10 9.84 -4.43 5.69
C GLY A 10 10.84 -4.95 4.66
N GLU A 11 10.49 -6.00 3.93
CA GLU A 11 11.31 -6.55 2.84
C GLU A 11 11.54 -5.52 1.74
N ARG A 12 10.51 -4.78 1.35
CA ARG A 12 10.60 -3.74 0.32
C ARG A 12 11.42 -2.54 0.78
N ALA A 13 11.18 -2.05 2.00
CA ALA A 13 11.97 -0.96 2.58
C ALA A 13 13.46 -1.31 2.63
N ALA A 14 13.81 -2.54 3.04
CA ALA A 14 15.19 -3.01 3.05
C ALA A 14 15.79 -3.08 1.64
N ALA A 15 15.04 -3.59 0.66
CA ALA A 15 15.48 -3.64 -0.74
C ALA A 15 15.74 -2.24 -1.32
N ASP A 16 14.93 -1.25 -0.93
CA ASP A 16 15.03 0.13 -1.38
C ASP A 16 15.94 0.99 -0.45
N SER A 17 16.71 0.35 0.44
CA SER A 17 17.67 0.98 1.36
C SER A 17 17.06 2.03 2.31
N LEU A 18 15.80 1.82 2.72
CA LEU A 18 15.11 2.64 3.70
C LEU A 18 15.25 2.04 5.11
N GLU A 19 15.78 2.83 6.05
CA GLU A 19 16.00 2.40 7.43
C GLU A 19 14.70 2.20 8.23
N TYR A 20 13.68 3.00 7.90
CA TYR A 20 12.39 2.98 8.59
C TYR A 20 11.23 3.04 7.60
N PHE A 21 10.13 2.39 7.97
CA PHE A 21 8.86 2.52 7.26
C PHE A 21 7.71 2.72 8.25
N TYR A 22 6.67 3.40 7.79
CA TYR A 22 5.43 3.59 8.53
C TYR A 22 4.34 2.67 7.97
N ILE A 23 3.52 2.07 8.84
CA ILE A 23 2.37 1.24 8.44
C ILE A 23 1.16 1.48 9.35
N ASP A 24 0.04 1.83 8.73
CA ASP A 24 -1.24 2.14 9.40
C ASP A 24 -1.73 1.03 10.34
N THR A 25 -1.48 -0.22 9.97
CA THR A 25 -2.00 -1.43 10.62
C THR A 25 -1.53 -1.55 12.07
N CYS A 26 -0.33 -1.05 12.38
CA CYS A 26 0.27 -1.12 13.72
C CYS A 26 0.43 0.26 14.37
N CYS A 27 0.52 1.34 13.58
CA CYS A 27 0.83 2.67 14.08
C CYS A 27 -0.40 3.54 14.40
N ILE A 28 -1.60 3.13 14.00
CA ILE A 28 -2.83 3.91 14.25
C ILE A 28 -3.64 3.29 15.38
N ASN A 29 -3.74 4.04 16.47
CA ASN A 29 -4.67 3.71 17.54
C ASN A 29 -6.10 4.14 17.16
N LYS A 30 -7.00 3.15 17.01
CA LYS A 30 -8.41 3.34 16.63
C LYS A 30 -9.36 3.40 17.83
N THR A 31 -8.87 3.47 19.07
CA THR A 31 -9.72 3.38 20.28
C THR A 31 -10.61 4.60 20.52
N THR A 32 -10.26 5.79 20.03
CA THR A 32 -11.08 7.01 20.19
C THR A 32 -11.14 7.83 18.90
N SER A 33 -12.29 8.47 18.66
CA SER A 33 -12.57 9.25 17.43
C SER A 33 -11.59 10.41 17.22
N ASP A 34 -11.22 11.12 18.29
CA ASP A 34 -10.29 12.26 18.20
C ASP A 34 -8.86 11.83 17.86
N LYS A 35 -8.41 10.69 18.41
CA LYS A 35 -7.10 10.11 18.09
C LYS A 35 -7.07 9.61 16.64
N LEU A 36 -8.18 9.09 16.14
CA LEU A 36 -8.31 8.66 14.76
C LEU A 36 -8.20 9.84 13.78
N ARG A 37 -8.93 10.95 14.00
CA ARG A 37 -8.81 12.16 13.14
C ARG A 37 -7.39 12.73 13.16
N THR A 38 -6.77 12.74 14.33
CA THR A 38 -5.38 13.20 14.47
C THR A 38 -4.41 12.31 13.68
N ALA A 39 -4.55 10.98 13.79
CA ALA A 39 -3.74 10.02 13.04
C ALA A 39 -3.92 10.14 11.51
N ILE A 40 -5.14 10.42 11.05
CA ILE A 40 -5.47 10.66 9.63
C ILE A 40 -4.70 11.88 9.10
N ASN A 41 -4.70 12.99 9.84
CA ASN A 41 -3.94 14.19 9.43
C ASN A 41 -2.43 13.92 9.40
N PHE A 42 -1.91 13.12 10.34
CA PHE A 42 -0.52 12.70 10.30
C PHE A 42 -0.22 11.80 9.10
N MET A 43 -1.06 10.82 8.77
CA MET A 43 -0.90 9.94 7.60
C MET A 43 -0.66 10.71 6.30
N PHE A 44 -1.47 11.73 6.04
CA PHE A 44 -1.30 12.54 4.83
C PHE A 44 0.10 13.20 4.78
N ARG A 45 0.57 13.73 5.92
CA ARG A 45 1.92 14.30 6.02
C ARG A 45 3.01 13.26 5.86
N TRP A 46 2.81 12.04 6.34
CA TRP A 46 3.75 10.93 6.16
C TRP A 46 3.84 10.53 4.70
N TYR A 47 2.72 10.38 3.99
CA TYR A 47 2.73 10.10 2.54
C TYR A 47 3.40 11.21 1.73
N GLN A 48 3.07 12.48 2.02
CA GLN A 48 3.67 13.61 1.31
C GLN A 48 5.20 13.68 1.49
N ARG A 49 5.74 13.21 2.62
CA ARG A 49 7.16 13.30 2.96
C ARG A 49 7.90 11.97 2.81
N ALA A 50 7.22 10.91 2.41
CA ALA A 50 7.83 9.60 2.25
C ALA A 50 8.76 9.60 1.04
N ALA A 51 9.89 8.90 1.16
CA ALA A 51 10.77 8.64 0.02
C ALA A 51 10.10 7.70 -1.00
N CYS A 52 9.29 6.75 -0.51
CA CYS A 52 8.51 5.83 -1.32
C CYS A 52 7.23 5.42 -0.58
N CYS A 53 6.18 5.11 -1.35
CA CYS A 53 4.93 4.55 -0.84
C CYS A 53 4.70 3.18 -1.46
N TYR A 54 4.40 2.18 -0.61
CA TYR A 54 4.13 0.82 -1.05
C TYR A 54 2.66 0.47 -0.87
N VAL A 55 2.07 -0.12 -1.92
CA VAL A 55 0.70 -0.61 -1.90
C VAL A 55 0.70 -2.13 -1.95
N TYR A 56 0.01 -2.76 -1.00
CA TYR A 56 -0.12 -4.21 -0.91
C TYR A 56 -1.56 -4.65 -1.21
N LEU A 57 -1.77 -5.27 -2.37
CA LEU A 57 -3.09 -5.71 -2.84
C LEU A 57 -3.16 -7.25 -2.87
N THR A 58 -3.83 -7.84 -1.89
CA THR A 58 -3.88 -9.31 -1.70
C THR A 58 -4.52 -10.10 -2.84
N ASN A 59 -5.33 -9.47 -3.68
CA ASN A 59 -6.07 -10.13 -4.76
C ASN A 59 -5.69 -9.59 -6.14
N VAL A 60 -4.46 -9.08 -6.26
CA VAL A 60 -3.82 -8.74 -7.53
C VAL A 60 -2.57 -9.60 -7.62
N SER A 61 -2.64 -10.62 -8.46
CA SER A 61 -1.53 -11.55 -8.70
C SER A 61 -1.24 -11.57 -10.19
N VAL A 62 0.02 -11.42 -10.54
CA VAL A 62 0.53 -11.47 -11.92
C VAL A 62 1.43 -12.69 -12.01
N LEU A 63 1.38 -13.43 -13.11
CA LEU A 63 2.30 -14.54 -13.32
C LEU A 63 3.73 -13.99 -13.35
N GLU A 64 4.62 -14.53 -12.51
CA GLU A 64 6.02 -14.09 -12.39
C GLU A 64 6.83 -14.32 -13.69
N GLU A 65 6.35 -15.19 -14.58
CA GLU A 65 7.04 -15.63 -15.79
C GLU A 65 6.96 -14.66 -16.98
N VAL A 66 6.36 -13.48 -16.82
CA VAL A 66 6.22 -12.54 -17.94
C VAL A 66 7.54 -11.80 -18.17
N ALA A 67 8.44 -12.41 -18.94
CA ALA A 67 9.77 -11.87 -19.28
C ALA A 67 9.73 -10.54 -20.06
N ASN A 68 8.57 -10.15 -20.61
CA ASN A 68 8.38 -8.91 -21.35
C ASN A 68 7.70 -7.84 -20.47
N PRO A 69 8.34 -6.68 -20.23
CA PRO A 69 7.77 -5.57 -19.46
C PRO A 69 6.38 -5.10 -19.92
N GLU A 70 6.10 -5.08 -21.23
CA GLU A 70 4.79 -4.63 -21.74
C GLU A 70 3.70 -5.67 -21.47
N ALA A 71 4.03 -6.95 -21.61
CA ALA A 71 3.10 -8.03 -21.28
C ALA A 71 2.83 -8.09 -19.76
N TYR A 72 3.85 -7.81 -18.92
CA TYR A 72 3.67 -7.65 -17.47
C TYR A 72 2.73 -6.47 -17.19
N ARG A 73 2.93 -5.35 -17.89
CA ARG A 73 2.08 -4.15 -17.77
C ARG A 73 0.61 -4.46 -18.03
N ILE A 74 0.33 -5.12 -19.14
CA ILE A 74 -1.03 -5.51 -19.54
C ILE A 74 -1.63 -6.49 -18.51
N SER A 75 -0.86 -7.49 -18.07
CA SER A 75 -1.34 -8.51 -17.14
C SER A 75 -1.66 -7.94 -15.75
N TRP A 76 -0.79 -7.11 -15.18
CA TRP A 76 -1.05 -6.49 -13.88
C TRP A 76 -2.25 -5.53 -13.96
N GLU A 77 -2.37 -4.75 -15.04
CA GLU A 77 -3.45 -3.78 -15.18
C GLU A 77 -4.81 -4.51 -15.27
N GLN A 78 -4.88 -5.60 -16.03
CA GLN A 78 -6.06 -6.45 -16.08
C GLN A 78 -6.37 -7.05 -14.71
N ALA A 79 -5.39 -7.62 -14.00
CA ALA A 79 -5.59 -8.18 -12.67
C ALA A 79 -6.08 -7.11 -11.67
N PHE A 80 -5.52 -5.89 -11.76
CA PHE A 80 -5.94 -4.77 -10.92
C PHE A 80 -7.37 -4.32 -11.22
N ARG A 81 -7.78 -4.20 -12.48
CA ARG A 81 -9.16 -3.81 -12.85
C ARG A 81 -10.22 -4.78 -12.34
N HIS A 82 -9.90 -6.07 -12.24
CA HIS A 82 -10.79 -7.10 -11.67
C HIS A 82 -10.71 -7.17 -10.14
N SER A 83 -9.80 -6.44 -9.52
CA SER A 83 -9.63 -6.41 -8.09
C SER A 83 -10.82 -5.78 -7.40
N ARG A 84 -11.24 -6.33 -6.25
CA ARG A 84 -12.21 -5.67 -5.35
C ARG A 84 -11.78 -4.26 -4.94
N TRP A 85 -10.47 -4.01 -4.95
CA TRP A 85 -9.92 -2.70 -4.62
C TRP A 85 -10.19 -1.70 -5.74
N PHE A 86 -10.30 -2.12 -7.00
CA PHE A 86 -10.66 -1.23 -8.11
C PHE A 86 -12.14 -0.88 -8.13
N THR A 87 -13.01 -1.82 -7.74
CA THR A 87 -14.46 -1.64 -7.77
C THR A 87 -15.06 -1.01 -6.51
N ARG A 88 -14.25 -0.78 -5.47
CA ARG A 88 -14.68 -0.04 -4.28
C ARG A 88 -14.41 1.46 -4.41
N GLY A 89 -15.17 2.27 -3.68
CA GLY A 89 -14.80 3.67 -3.45
C GLY A 89 -13.50 3.78 -2.67
N TRP A 90 -12.58 4.62 -3.14
CA TRP A 90 -11.33 4.93 -2.46
C TRP A 90 -11.49 6.19 -1.61
N THR A 91 -10.96 6.18 -0.39
CA THR A 91 -10.76 7.42 0.35
C THR A 91 -9.60 8.21 -0.26
N LEU A 92 -9.61 9.54 -0.11
CA LEU A 92 -8.54 10.40 -0.62
C LEU A 92 -7.15 9.95 -0.13
N GLN A 93 -7.05 9.49 1.13
CA GLN A 93 -5.80 8.99 1.68
C GLN A 93 -5.28 7.74 0.99
N GLU A 94 -6.18 6.88 0.52
CA GLU A 94 -5.81 5.66 -0.20
C GLU A 94 -5.45 5.94 -1.67
N LEU A 95 -5.88 7.08 -2.23
CA LEU A 95 -5.48 7.53 -3.59
C LEU A 95 -4.15 8.28 -3.62
N LEU A 96 -3.79 8.94 -2.52
CA LEU A 96 -2.59 9.77 -2.42
C LEU A 96 -1.34 9.01 -1.97
N ALA A 97 -1.51 7.79 -1.45
CA ALA A 97 -0.43 6.89 -1.09
C ALA A 97 0.11 6.23 -2.37
#